data_AF-A0A8T5ETD0-F1
#
_entry.id   AF-A0A8T5ETD0-F1
#
_cell.length_a   1.000
_cell.length_b   1.000
_cell.length_c   1.000
_cell.angle_alpha   90.00
_cell.angle_beta   90.00
_cell.angle_gamma   90.00
#
_symmetry.space_group_name_H-M   'P 1'
#
loop_
_entity.id
_entity.type
_entity.pdbx_description
1 polymer ?
#
loop_
_entity_poly.entity_id
_entity_poly.type
_entity_poly.pdbx_seq_one_letter_code
_entity_poly.pdbx_strand_id
1 'polypeptide(L)'
;MESKNRSLLALLLVGFVPSISVIFGIKIIDDELTSQIFFLSCKLWIFLIPTIWYLRVDGDTISKKLPSKDGLKMGLATGLVMSIIILITWLIFESTLEIDQMTATLQSNGLSNINLYILGMIYWIFLNSLLEEYVFRWFVTTKSIIIFGNNNAGIIFSASLFTLHHAIALHLFGFLWWQTAIASFGLLSAAAIWSWLYIRYRSIWVCWLSHAICDVAVFGIGYTILF
;
A
#
# COMPACT_ATOMS: atom_id res chain seq x y z
N MET A 1 -26.34 -4.15 14.65
CA MET A 1 -25.21 -4.63 15.49
C MET A 1 -24.45 -5.76 14.82
N GLU A 2 -25.14 -6.76 14.26
CA GLU A 2 -24.49 -7.92 13.63
C GLU A 2 -23.57 -7.57 12.45
N SER A 3 -23.99 -6.66 11.55
CA SER A 3 -23.17 -6.21 10.41
C SER A 3 -21.89 -5.46 10.82
N LYS A 4 -21.97 -4.67 11.91
CA LYS A 4 -20.81 -3.96 12.48
C LYS A 4 -19.82 -4.93 13.11
N ASN A 5 -20.30 -5.92 13.86
CA ASN A 5 -19.45 -6.94 14.48
C ASN A 5 -18.74 -7.80 13.43
N ARG A 6 -19.46 -8.23 12.37
CA ARG A 6 -18.87 -8.94 11.24
C ARG A 6 -17.81 -8.10 10.54
N SER A 7 -18.10 -6.81 10.29
CA SER A 7 -17.14 -5.89 9.66
C SER A 7 -15.90 -5.67 10.52
N LEU A 8 -16.06 -5.59 11.85
CA LEU A 8 -14.93 -5.48 12.77
C LEU A 8 -14.04 -6.74 12.72
N LEU A 9 -14.64 -7.93 12.73
CA LEU A 9 -13.90 -9.18 12.59
C LEU A 9 -13.13 -9.26 11.26
N ALA A 10 -13.77 -8.87 10.15
CA ALA A 10 -13.12 -8.76 8.85
C ALA A 10 -11.88 -7.85 8.89
N LEU A 11 -11.99 -6.69 9.55
CA LEU A 11 -10.86 -5.77 9.69
C LEU A 11 -9.75 -6.33 10.56
N LEU A 12 -10.07 -7.01 11.67
CA LEU A 12 -9.06 -7.61 12.53
C LEU A 12 -8.28 -8.72 11.82
N LEU A 13 -8.93 -9.48 10.94
CA LEU A 13 -8.29 -10.58 10.19
C LEU A 13 -7.36 -10.11 9.07
N VAL A 14 -7.51 -8.87 8.57
CA VAL A 14 -6.83 -8.41 7.35
C VAL A 14 -6.03 -7.13 7.58
N GLY A 15 -6.58 -6.16 8.32
CA GLY A 15 -6.08 -4.78 8.38
C GLY A 15 -4.67 -4.63 8.93
N PHE A 16 -4.21 -5.53 9.80
CA PHE A 16 -2.87 -5.51 10.37
C PHE A 16 -1.90 -6.52 9.75
N VAL A 17 -2.37 -7.39 8.86
CA VAL A 17 -1.53 -8.44 8.24
C VAL A 17 -0.35 -7.85 7.46
N PRO A 18 -0.49 -6.74 6.71
CA PRO A 18 0.67 -6.09 6.09
C PRO A 18 1.72 -5.67 7.13
N SER A 19 1.34 -5.02 8.23
CA SER A 19 2.27 -4.63 9.30
C SER A 19 2.97 -5.83 9.93
N ILE A 20 2.22 -6.92 10.18
CA ILE A 20 2.78 -8.18 10.66
C ILE A 20 3.80 -8.74 9.66
N SER A 21 3.47 -8.75 8.36
CA SER A 21 4.37 -9.23 7.31
C SER A 21 5.70 -8.49 7.29
N VAL A 22 5.69 -7.16 7.44
CA VAL A 22 6.93 -6.34 7.46
C VAL A 22 7.72 -6.56 8.75
N ILE A 23 7.06 -6.56 9.91
CA ILE A 23 7.75 -6.77 11.20
C ILE A 23 8.42 -8.14 11.19
N PHE A 24 7.72 -9.18 10.79
CA PHE A 24 8.28 -10.53 10.76
C PHE A 24 9.36 -10.67 9.70
N GLY A 25 9.11 -10.17 8.49
CA GLY A 25 10.02 -10.34 7.36
C GLY A 25 11.34 -9.58 7.50
N ILE A 26 11.35 -8.43 8.17
CA ILE A 26 12.55 -7.60 8.33
C ILE A 26 13.24 -7.81 9.68
N LYS A 27 12.48 -8.03 10.77
CA LYS A 27 13.02 -7.96 12.15
C LYS A 27 13.04 -9.28 12.92
N ILE A 28 12.13 -10.22 12.63
CA ILE A 28 11.95 -11.41 13.48
C ILE A 28 12.49 -12.68 12.83
N ILE A 29 12.29 -12.86 11.52
CA ILE A 29 12.69 -14.08 10.81
C ILE A 29 14.04 -13.82 10.16
N ASP A 30 15.10 -14.41 10.71
CA ASP A 30 16.47 -14.27 10.18
C ASP A 30 16.71 -15.10 8.91
N ASP A 31 16.04 -16.24 8.77
CA ASP A 31 16.17 -17.12 7.61
C ASP A 31 15.40 -16.57 6.39
N GLU A 32 16.13 -16.31 5.31
CA GLU A 32 15.58 -15.68 4.10
C GLU A 32 14.44 -16.50 3.49
N LEU A 33 14.60 -17.83 3.38
CA LEU A 33 13.57 -18.69 2.81
C LEU A 33 12.28 -18.66 3.64
N THR A 34 12.40 -18.76 4.96
CA THR A 34 11.27 -18.69 5.88
C THR A 34 10.60 -17.32 5.83
N SER A 35 11.38 -16.24 5.72
CA SER A 35 10.87 -14.87 5.59
C SER A 35 10.05 -14.70 4.31
N GLN A 36 10.56 -15.20 3.18
CA GLN A 36 9.86 -15.17 1.89
C GLN A 36 8.58 -16.02 1.90
N ILE A 37 8.61 -17.22 2.48
CA ILE A 37 7.41 -18.08 2.63
C ILE A 37 6.36 -17.38 3.49
N PHE A 38 6.77 -16.73 4.58
CA PHE A 38 5.86 -15.99 5.46
C PHE A 38 5.25 -14.78 4.73
N PHE A 39 6.06 -14.00 4.03
CA PHE A 39 5.61 -12.88 3.20
C PHE A 39 4.58 -13.33 2.15
N LEU A 40 4.88 -14.39 1.40
CA LEU A 40 3.97 -14.93 0.39
C LEU A 40 2.65 -15.42 1.04
N SER A 41 2.75 -16.07 2.19
CA SER A 41 1.59 -16.53 2.95
C SER A 41 0.70 -15.36 3.40
N CYS A 42 1.29 -14.26 3.87
CA CYS A 42 0.57 -13.02 4.18
C CYS A 42 -0.10 -12.41 2.94
N LYS A 43 0.58 -12.39 1.77
CA LYS A 43 0.01 -11.90 0.51
C LYS A 43 -1.19 -12.74 0.06
N LEU A 44 -1.08 -14.07 0.14
CA LEU A 44 -2.19 -14.98 -0.14
C LEU A 44 -3.34 -14.78 0.86
N TRP A 45 -3.05 -14.58 2.14
CA TRP A 45 -4.06 -14.34 3.17
C TRP A 45 -4.88 -13.07 2.90
N ILE A 46 -4.21 -11.94 2.65
CA ILE A 46 -4.90 -10.67 2.38
C ILE A 46 -5.60 -10.64 1.02
N PHE A 47 -5.28 -11.57 0.11
CA PHE A 47 -6.07 -11.78 -1.10
C PHE A 47 -7.29 -12.68 -0.84
N LEU A 48 -7.08 -13.86 -0.26
CA LEU A 48 -8.10 -14.89 -0.12
C LEU A 48 -9.18 -14.52 0.90
N ILE A 49 -8.81 -13.97 2.06
CA ILE A 49 -9.78 -13.66 3.11
C ILE A 49 -10.80 -12.62 2.65
N PRO A 50 -10.42 -11.45 2.09
CA PRO A 50 -11.39 -10.51 1.51
C PRO A 50 -12.27 -11.13 0.42
N THR A 51 -11.68 -11.96 -0.45
CA THR A 51 -12.41 -12.62 -1.55
C THR A 51 -13.48 -13.57 -1.01
N ILE A 52 -13.10 -14.46 -0.10
CA ILE A 52 -14.00 -15.44 0.52
C ILE A 52 -15.07 -14.70 1.33
N TRP A 53 -14.68 -13.66 2.07
CA TRP A 53 -15.60 -12.87 2.85
C TRP A 53 -16.69 -12.24 1.99
N TYR A 54 -16.29 -11.56 0.90
CA TYR A 54 -17.23 -10.91 -0.01
C TYR A 54 -18.19 -11.91 -0.67
N LEU A 55 -17.68 -13.05 -1.15
CA LEU A 55 -18.49 -14.03 -1.87
C LEU A 55 -19.38 -14.89 -0.97
N ARG A 56 -18.89 -15.26 0.23
CA ARG A 56 -19.57 -16.24 1.09
C ARG A 56 -20.21 -15.63 2.34
N VAL A 57 -19.61 -14.59 2.92
CA VAL A 57 -20.11 -13.98 4.17
C VAL A 57 -21.06 -12.82 3.86
N ASP A 58 -20.69 -11.95 2.92
CA ASP A 58 -21.57 -10.88 2.45
C ASP A 58 -22.59 -11.38 1.42
N GLY A 59 -22.27 -12.45 0.69
CA GLY A 59 -23.13 -13.03 -0.34
C GLY A 59 -23.20 -12.20 -1.62
N ASP A 60 -22.23 -11.31 -1.82
CA ASP A 60 -22.16 -10.43 -2.99
C ASP A 60 -21.57 -11.13 -4.21
N THR A 61 -21.74 -10.52 -5.39
CA THR A 61 -21.21 -11.02 -6.66
C THR A 61 -20.09 -10.15 -7.21
N ILE A 62 -19.17 -10.76 -7.96
CA ILE A 62 -18.04 -10.06 -8.56
C ILE A 62 -18.54 -9.04 -9.59
N SER A 63 -18.17 -7.77 -9.38
CA SER A 63 -18.46 -6.70 -10.33
C SER A 63 -17.68 -6.91 -11.62
N LYS A 64 -18.38 -6.88 -12.76
CA LYS A 64 -17.78 -6.89 -14.11
C LYS A 64 -17.66 -5.50 -14.72
N LYS A 65 -17.87 -4.44 -13.92
CA LYS A 65 -17.86 -3.06 -14.42
C LYS A 65 -16.42 -2.60 -14.67
N LEU A 66 -16.18 -2.15 -15.90
CA LEU A 66 -14.95 -1.47 -16.26
C LEU A 66 -14.88 -0.08 -15.62
N PRO A 67 -13.66 0.46 -15.35
CA PRO A 67 -13.51 1.82 -14.87
C PRO A 67 -14.06 2.83 -15.89
N SER A 68 -14.68 3.90 -15.40
CA SER A 68 -15.15 4.99 -16.25
C SER A 68 -13.98 5.81 -16.80
N LYS A 69 -14.15 6.40 -17.99
CA LYS A 69 -13.13 7.29 -18.58
C LYS A 69 -12.78 8.46 -17.67
N ASP A 70 -13.77 9.06 -17.01
CA ASP A 70 -13.55 10.15 -16.07
C ASP A 70 -12.83 9.69 -14.79
N GLY A 71 -13.10 8.46 -14.34
CA GLY A 71 -12.35 7.84 -13.26
C GLY A 71 -10.88 7.67 -13.64
N LEU A 72 -10.59 7.10 -14.80
CA LEU A 72 -9.21 6.94 -15.28
C LEU A 72 -8.49 8.28 -15.44
N LYS A 73 -9.16 9.31 -15.96
CA LYS A 73 -8.61 10.68 -16.03
C LYS A 73 -8.24 11.21 -14.64
N MET A 74 -9.12 11.01 -13.66
CA MET A 74 -8.84 11.43 -12.28
C MET A 74 -7.68 10.64 -11.67
N GLY A 75 -7.64 9.31 -11.85
CA GLY A 75 -6.53 8.48 -11.37
C GLY A 75 -5.18 8.89 -11.98
N LEU A 76 -5.17 9.17 -13.29
CA LEU A 76 -3.98 9.72 -13.96
C LEU A 76 -3.57 11.08 -13.38
N ALA A 77 -4.52 12.01 -13.26
CA ALA A 77 -4.24 13.35 -12.75
C ALA A 77 -3.71 13.33 -11.32
N THR A 78 -4.33 12.57 -10.42
CA THR A 78 -3.88 12.45 -9.03
C THR A 78 -2.52 11.77 -8.94
N GLY A 79 -2.28 10.71 -9.73
CA GLY A 79 -0.99 10.02 -9.77
C GLY A 79 0.15 10.94 -10.20
N LEU A 80 -0.06 11.74 -11.26
CA LEU A 80 0.93 12.70 -11.73
C LEU A 80 1.22 13.79 -10.69
N VAL A 81 0.17 14.38 -10.09
CA VAL A 81 0.34 15.42 -9.06
C VAL A 81 1.09 14.87 -7.85
N MET A 82 0.72 13.68 -7.35
CA MET A 82 1.41 13.06 -6.22
C MET A 82 2.84 12.66 -6.54
N SER A 83 3.12 12.19 -7.77
CA SER A 83 4.49 11.89 -8.20
C SER A 83 5.37 13.13 -8.24
N ILE A 84 4.85 14.27 -8.71
CA ILE A 84 5.57 15.55 -8.65
C ILE A 84 5.89 15.92 -7.20
N ILE A 85 4.92 15.76 -6.29
CA ILE A 85 5.14 16.02 -4.85
C ILE A 85 6.21 15.08 -4.27
N ILE A 86 6.19 13.79 -4.62
CA ILE A 86 7.21 12.81 -4.19
C ILE A 86 8.59 13.25 -4.67
N LEU A 87 8.75 13.59 -5.96
CA LEU A 87 10.02 14.02 -6.53
C LEU A 87 10.53 15.32 -5.90
N ILE A 88 9.66 16.31 -5.70
CA ILE A 88 10.03 17.56 -5.01
C ILE A 88 10.45 17.28 -3.56
N THR A 89 9.71 16.43 -2.86
CA THR A 89 10.05 16.06 -1.46
C THR A 89 11.39 15.36 -1.41
N TRP A 90 11.66 14.43 -2.34
CA TRP A 90 12.96 13.80 -2.48
C TRP A 90 14.08 14.83 -2.65
N LEU A 91 13.98 15.73 -3.63
CA LEU A 91 15.01 16.74 -3.90
C LEU A 91 15.26 17.70 -2.72
N ILE A 92 14.25 17.98 -1.91
CA ILE A 92 14.39 18.84 -0.72
C ILE A 92 15.10 18.11 0.43
N PHE A 93 14.85 16.81 0.60
CA PHE A 93 15.24 16.06 1.80
C PHE A 93 16.29 14.98 1.58
N GLU A 94 16.70 14.68 0.34
CA GLU A 94 17.65 13.60 0.02
C GLU A 94 18.95 13.70 0.82
N SER A 95 19.46 14.92 1.02
CA SER A 95 20.70 15.18 1.76
C SER A 95 20.59 14.90 3.26
N THR A 96 19.38 14.65 3.77
CA THR A 96 19.13 14.31 5.18
C THR A 96 19.05 12.81 5.43
N LEU A 97 19.03 12.00 4.37
CA LEU A 97 18.86 10.54 4.45
C LEU A 97 20.22 9.84 4.53
N GLU A 98 20.28 8.76 5.32
CA GLU A 98 21.44 7.86 5.38
C GLU A 98 21.44 6.92 4.17
N ILE A 99 21.80 7.46 3.00
CA ILE A 99 21.75 6.75 1.71
C ILE A 99 22.60 5.48 1.72
N ASP A 100 23.75 5.49 2.39
CA ASP A 100 24.62 4.31 2.51
C ASP A 100 23.91 3.17 3.26
N GLN A 101 23.19 3.49 4.34
CA GLN A 101 22.41 2.51 5.10
C GLN A 101 21.25 1.95 4.27
N MET A 102 20.50 2.83 3.58
CA MET A 102 19.41 2.41 2.69
C MET A 102 19.92 1.49 1.58
N THR A 103 21.06 1.86 0.97
CA THR A 103 21.73 1.07 -0.06
C THR A 103 22.13 -0.30 0.48
N ALA A 104 22.77 -0.36 1.65
CA ALA A 104 23.14 -1.64 2.28
C ALA A 104 21.92 -2.55 2.53
N THR A 105 20.81 -1.99 3.02
CA THR A 105 19.55 -2.74 3.21
C THR A 105 18.97 -3.23 1.88
N LEU A 106 18.96 -2.41 0.83
CA LEU A 106 18.46 -2.84 -0.49
C LEU A 106 19.35 -3.95 -1.09
N GLN A 107 20.67 -3.80 -0.98
CA GLN A 107 21.64 -4.78 -1.47
C GLN A 107 21.54 -6.12 -0.72
N SER A 108 21.34 -6.11 0.60
CA SER A 108 21.17 -7.34 1.39
C SER A 108 19.90 -8.11 1.03
N ASN A 109 18.90 -7.45 0.44
CA ASN A 109 17.68 -8.06 -0.08
C ASN A 109 17.80 -8.47 -1.57
N GLY A 110 19.01 -8.51 -2.13
CA GLY A 110 19.27 -8.97 -3.50
C GLY A 110 18.97 -7.94 -4.60
N LEU A 111 18.64 -6.70 -4.24
CA LEU A 111 18.27 -5.64 -5.20
C LEU A 111 19.47 -4.97 -5.87
N SER A 112 20.70 -5.39 -5.56
CA SER A 112 21.92 -4.96 -6.27
C SER A 112 22.00 -5.51 -7.70
N ASN A 113 21.29 -6.59 -8.01
CA ASN A 113 21.22 -7.14 -9.35
C ASN A 113 20.15 -6.41 -10.16
N ILE A 114 20.54 -5.74 -11.24
CA ILE A 114 19.64 -4.94 -12.10
C ILE A 114 18.43 -5.71 -12.61
N ASN A 115 18.58 -7.01 -12.93
CA ASN A 115 17.47 -7.83 -13.42
C ASN A 115 16.48 -8.14 -12.29
N LEU A 116 16.98 -8.45 -11.09
CA LEU A 116 16.15 -8.65 -9.91
C LEU A 116 15.47 -7.34 -9.49
N TYR A 117 16.17 -6.21 -9.60
CA TYR A 117 15.60 -4.89 -9.34
C TYR A 117 14.43 -4.60 -10.27
N ILE A 118 14.61 -4.77 -11.60
CA ILE A 118 13.55 -4.53 -12.59
C ILE A 118 12.37 -5.50 -12.36
N LEU A 119 12.64 -6.77 -12.08
CA LEU A 119 11.59 -7.75 -11.79
C LEU A 119 10.80 -7.37 -10.54
N GLY A 120 11.50 -6.99 -9.47
CA GLY A 120 10.90 -6.50 -8.23
C GLY A 120 10.07 -5.25 -8.50
N MET A 121 10.61 -4.27 -9.20
CA MET A 121 9.91 -3.04 -9.58
C MET A 121 8.60 -3.34 -10.32
N ILE A 122 8.62 -4.23 -11.32
CA ILE A 122 7.39 -4.65 -12.03
C ILE A 122 6.39 -5.29 -11.06
N TYR A 123 6.86 -6.19 -10.18
CA TYR A 123 6.01 -6.80 -9.16
C TYR A 123 5.38 -5.74 -8.25
N TRP A 124 6.16 -4.82 -7.69
CA TRP A 124 5.64 -3.84 -6.75
C TRP A 124 4.70 -2.84 -7.41
N ILE A 125 5.08 -2.28 -8.57
CA ILE A 125 4.29 -1.28 -9.30
C ILE A 125 2.96 -1.85 -9.78
N PHE A 126 2.92 -3.10 -10.28
CA PHE A 126 1.72 -3.62 -10.95
C PHE A 126 0.93 -4.61 -10.11
N LEU A 127 1.60 -5.53 -9.41
CA LEU A 127 0.93 -6.60 -8.66
C LEU A 127 0.71 -6.23 -7.19
N ASN A 128 1.75 -5.73 -6.52
CA ASN A 128 1.65 -5.36 -5.11
C ASN A 128 0.68 -4.20 -4.91
N SER A 129 0.86 -3.11 -5.67
CA SER A 129 -0.03 -1.95 -5.59
C SER A 129 -1.49 -2.32 -5.87
N LEU A 130 -1.76 -3.23 -6.83
CA LEU A 130 -3.12 -3.70 -7.11
C LEU A 130 -3.71 -4.45 -5.91
N LEU A 131 -2.91 -5.32 -5.30
CA LEU A 131 -3.33 -6.04 -4.09
C LEU A 131 -3.54 -5.08 -2.91
N GLU A 132 -2.74 -4.03 -2.78
CA GLU A 132 -2.93 -3.01 -1.76
C GLU A 132 -4.22 -2.22 -1.98
N GLU A 133 -4.54 -1.84 -3.22
CA GLU A 133 -5.80 -1.16 -3.52
C GLU A 133 -7.01 -2.08 -3.32
N TYR A 134 -6.87 -3.37 -3.62
CA TYR A 134 -7.84 -4.41 -3.31
C TYR A 134 -8.10 -4.52 -1.79
N VAL A 135 -7.04 -4.56 -1.00
CA VAL A 135 -7.16 -4.69 0.46
C VAL A 135 -7.64 -3.40 1.10
N PHE A 136 -6.94 -2.29 0.87
CA PHE A 136 -7.19 -1.07 1.62
C PHE A 136 -8.40 -0.29 1.10
N ARG A 137 -8.54 -0.11 -0.23
CA ARG A 137 -9.63 0.71 -0.76
C ARG A 137 -10.90 -0.07 -0.94
N TRP A 138 -10.82 -1.28 -1.49
CA TRP A 138 -12.02 -2.08 -1.66
C TRP A 138 -12.47 -2.71 -0.34
N PHE A 139 -11.64 -3.50 0.34
CA PHE A 139 -12.10 -4.23 1.53
C PHE A 139 -12.12 -3.37 2.80
N VAL A 140 -10.97 -2.86 3.26
CA VAL A 140 -10.84 -2.16 4.54
C VAL A 140 -11.70 -0.89 4.57
N THR A 141 -11.61 -0.02 3.56
CA THR A 141 -12.41 1.22 3.52
C THR A 141 -13.90 0.91 3.59
N THR A 142 -14.42 -0.07 2.84
CA THR A 142 -15.87 -0.37 2.85
C THR A 142 -16.33 -0.94 4.20
N LYS A 143 -15.57 -1.85 4.80
CA LYS A 143 -15.86 -2.37 6.15
C LYS A 143 -15.80 -1.28 7.21
N SER A 144 -14.81 -0.39 7.14
CA SER A 144 -14.72 0.76 8.05
C SER A 144 -15.91 1.70 7.91
N ILE A 145 -16.38 1.98 6.69
CA ILE A 145 -17.60 2.78 6.47
C ILE A 145 -18.82 2.15 7.15
N ILE A 146 -18.98 0.82 7.10
CA ILE A 146 -20.08 0.11 7.77
C ILE A 146 -19.99 0.27 9.29
N ILE A 147 -18.79 0.16 9.87
CA ILE A 147 -18.57 0.28 11.32
C ILE A 147 -18.89 1.70 11.80
N PHE A 148 -18.31 2.71 11.15
CA PHE A 148 -18.44 4.11 11.55
C PHE A 148 -19.75 4.75 11.08
N GLY A 149 -20.40 4.19 10.05
CA GLY A 149 -21.60 4.78 9.43
C GLY A 149 -21.30 6.08 8.67
N ASN A 150 -20.04 6.35 8.34
CA ASN A 150 -19.60 7.61 7.73
C ASN A 150 -18.43 7.37 6.75
N ASN A 151 -18.54 7.91 5.53
CA ASN A 151 -17.51 7.81 4.50
C ASN A 151 -16.16 8.39 4.96
N ASN A 152 -16.16 9.59 5.54
CA ASN A 152 -14.94 10.28 5.96
C ASN A 152 -14.20 9.50 7.06
N ALA A 153 -14.94 9.00 8.06
CA ALA A 153 -14.35 8.18 9.12
C ALA A 153 -13.76 6.86 8.57
N GLY A 154 -14.45 6.23 7.61
CA GLY A 154 -13.95 5.02 6.96
C GLY A 154 -12.70 5.27 6.09
N ILE A 155 -12.67 6.38 5.35
CA ILE A 155 -11.49 6.83 4.59
C ILE A 155 -10.30 7.05 5.53
N ILE A 156 -10.49 7.85 6.59
CA ILE A 156 -9.42 8.19 7.53
C ILE A 156 -8.88 6.92 8.18
N PHE A 157 -9.74 6.02 8.65
CA PHE A 157 -9.31 4.78 9.29
C PHE A 157 -8.50 3.88 8.33
N SER A 158 -8.98 3.69 7.10
CA SER A 158 -8.26 2.90 6.11
C SER A 158 -6.92 3.52 5.73
N ALA A 159 -6.88 4.85 5.55
CA ALA A 159 -5.66 5.58 5.27
C ALA A 159 -4.66 5.46 6.43
N SER A 160 -5.12 5.53 7.67
CA SER A 160 -4.28 5.34 8.86
C SER A 160 -3.68 3.93 8.94
N LEU A 161 -4.43 2.87 8.63
CA LEU A 161 -3.88 1.51 8.60
C LEU A 161 -2.84 1.31 7.49
N PHE A 162 -3.11 1.85 6.31
CA PHE A 162 -2.14 1.85 5.20
C PHE A 162 -0.85 2.57 5.60
N THR A 163 -0.99 3.75 6.20
CA THR A 163 0.13 4.58 6.65
C THR A 163 0.90 3.91 7.79
N LEU A 164 0.22 3.27 8.74
CA LEU A 164 0.86 2.56 9.85
C LEU A 164 1.82 1.47 9.33
N HIS A 165 1.37 0.66 8.38
CA HIS A 165 2.21 -0.37 7.75
C HIS A 165 3.47 0.22 7.13
N HIS A 166 3.32 1.30 6.36
CA HIS A 166 4.45 1.97 5.71
C HIS A 166 5.37 2.70 6.69
N ALA A 167 4.82 3.32 7.73
CA ALA A 167 5.61 3.97 8.78
C ALA A 167 6.52 2.97 9.50
N ILE A 168 6.03 1.74 9.74
CA ILE A 168 6.84 0.64 10.27
C ILE A 168 7.94 0.28 9.29
N ALA A 169 7.62 0.09 8.00
CA ALA A 169 8.61 -0.21 6.98
C ALA A 169 9.70 0.88 6.91
N LEU A 170 9.33 2.15 6.79
CA LEU A 170 10.26 3.28 6.74
C LEU A 170 11.20 3.33 7.95
N HIS A 171 10.65 3.15 9.16
CA HIS A 171 11.46 3.14 10.37
C HIS A 171 12.48 1.98 10.38
N LEU A 172 12.06 0.78 9.94
CA LEU A 172 12.96 -0.37 9.82
C LEU A 172 13.99 -0.20 8.69
N PHE A 173 13.70 0.62 7.69
CA PHE A 173 14.63 1.02 6.61
C PHE A 173 15.58 2.16 7.00
N GLY A 174 15.57 2.60 8.27
CA GLY A 174 16.55 3.57 8.80
C GLY A 174 16.07 5.02 8.82
N PHE A 175 14.81 5.30 8.49
CA PHE A 175 14.29 6.68 8.57
C PHE A 175 14.22 7.15 10.03
N LEU A 176 14.68 8.39 10.25
CA LEU A 176 14.51 9.09 11.52
C LEU A 176 13.02 9.36 11.81
N TRP A 177 12.68 9.59 13.07
CA TRP A 177 11.28 9.82 13.49
C TRP A 177 10.61 10.98 12.74
N TRP A 178 11.32 12.10 12.54
CA TRP A 178 10.77 13.26 11.84
C TRP A 178 10.62 13.00 10.33
N GLN A 179 11.54 12.25 9.71
CA GLN A 179 11.45 11.85 8.30
C GLN A 179 10.26 10.90 8.10
N THR A 180 10.12 9.93 9.00
CA THR A 180 8.98 9.00 9.03
C THR A 180 7.67 9.77 9.18
N ALA A 181 7.62 10.81 10.01
CA ALA A 181 6.43 11.63 10.18
C ALA A 181 6.05 12.41 8.90
N ILE A 182 7.02 13.04 8.23
CA ILE A 182 6.79 13.74 6.95
C ILE A 182 6.32 12.76 5.87
N ALA A 183 7.02 11.64 5.70
CA ALA A 183 6.64 10.61 4.74
C ALA A 183 5.25 10.04 5.05
N SER A 184 4.94 9.80 6.32
CA SER A 184 3.63 9.33 6.77
C SER A 184 2.52 10.33 6.49
N PHE A 185 2.78 11.63 6.59
CA PHE A 185 1.80 12.65 6.21
C PHE A 185 1.46 12.60 4.71
N GLY A 186 2.48 12.43 3.86
CA GLY A 186 2.30 12.21 2.42
C GLY A 186 1.50 10.94 2.12
N LEU A 187 1.89 9.83 2.75
CA LEU A 187 1.22 8.52 2.61
C LEU A 187 -0.23 8.54 3.09
N LEU A 188 -0.51 9.20 4.22
CA LEU A 188 -1.86 9.35 4.75
C LEU A 188 -2.74 10.14 3.78
N SER A 189 -2.19 11.22 3.22
CA SER A 189 -2.90 12.06 2.24
C SER A 189 -3.18 11.29 0.95
N ALA A 190 -2.19 10.58 0.40
CA ALA A 190 -2.34 9.76 -0.79
C ALA A 190 -3.37 8.63 -0.58
N ALA A 191 -3.26 7.91 0.53
CA ALA A 191 -4.18 6.83 0.88
C ALA A 191 -5.62 7.33 1.07
N ALA A 192 -5.80 8.52 1.66
CA ALA A 192 -7.12 9.15 1.77
C ALA A 192 -7.69 9.54 0.39
N ILE A 193 -6.87 10.09 -0.51
CA ILE A 193 -7.26 10.40 -1.89
C ILE A 193 -7.68 9.13 -2.64
N TRP A 194 -6.92 8.04 -2.54
CA TRP A 194 -7.27 6.78 -3.18
C TRP A 194 -8.57 6.19 -2.62
N SER A 195 -8.78 6.23 -1.31
CA SER A 195 -10.05 5.79 -0.72
C SER A 195 -11.23 6.67 -1.17
N TRP A 196 -11.01 7.98 -1.33
CA TRP A 196 -12.01 8.89 -1.92
C TRP A 196 -12.30 8.57 -3.39
N LEU A 197 -11.26 8.35 -4.22
CA LEU A 197 -11.41 7.93 -5.61
C LEU A 197 -12.21 6.64 -5.71
N TYR A 198 -11.91 5.66 -4.86
CA TYR A 198 -12.64 4.40 -4.81
C TYR A 198 -14.12 4.61 -4.47
N ILE A 199 -14.46 5.45 -3.48
CA ILE A 199 -15.86 5.72 -3.13
C ILE A 199 -16.59 6.44 -4.27
N ARG A 200 -15.92 7.37 -4.94
CA ARG A 200 -16.47 8.18 -6.04
C ARG A 200 -16.69 7.37 -7.31
N TYR A 201 -15.73 6.53 -7.69
CA TYR A 201 -15.73 5.82 -8.98
C TYR A 201 -16.05 4.33 -8.87
N ARG A 202 -16.06 3.77 -7.64
CA ARG A 202 -16.33 2.35 -7.34
C ARG A 202 -15.47 1.39 -8.16
N SER A 203 -14.20 1.74 -8.33
CA SER A 203 -13.25 0.96 -9.12
C SER A 203 -11.86 1.02 -8.52
N ILE A 204 -11.30 -0.15 -8.22
CA ILE A 204 -9.90 -0.27 -7.78
C ILE A 204 -8.93 0.13 -8.88
N TRP A 205 -9.30 -0.03 -10.16
CA TRP A 205 -8.45 0.32 -11.30
C TRP A 205 -8.14 1.82 -11.38
N VAL A 206 -9.08 2.67 -10.94
CA VAL A 206 -8.87 4.13 -10.87
C VAL A 206 -7.80 4.47 -9.82
N CYS A 207 -7.86 3.80 -8.68
CA CYS A 207 -6.94 4.03 -7.57
C CYS A 207 -5.56 3.42 -7.89
N TRP A 208 -5.55 2.19 -8.41
CA TRP A 208 -4.37 1.48 -8.86
C TRP A 208 -3.60 2.25 -9.93
N LEU A 209 -4.28 2.84 -10.92
CA LEU A 209 -3.59 3.68 -11.91
C LEU A 209 -2.84 4.84 -11.23
N SER A 210 -3.50 5.53 -10.30
CA SER A 210 -2.86 6.60 -9.54
C SER A 210 -1.70 6.10 -8.69
N HIS A 211 -1.86 4.95 -8.03
CA HIS A 211 -0.86 4.35 -7.15
C HIS A 211 0.37 3.88 -7.95
N ALA A 212 0.17 3.12 -9.02
CA ALA A 212 1.24 2.63 -9.87
C ALA A 212 2.09 3.77 -10.47
N ILE A 213 1.48 4.92 -10.80
CA ILE A 213 2.23 6.11 -11.24
C ILE A 213 3.14 6.64 -10.12
N CYS A 214 2.65 6.72 -8.88
CA CYS A 214 3.47 7.09 -7.72
C CYS A 214 4.60 6.08 -7.48
N ASP A 215 4.33 4.79 -7.63
CA ASP A 215 5.35 3.75 -7.45
C ASP A 215 6.45 3.86 -8.50
N VAL A 216 6.12 4.21 -9.76
CA VAL A 216 7.14 4.51 -10.78
C VAL A 216 8.09 5.61 -10.30
N ALA A 217 7.59 6.67 -9.64
CA ALA A 217 8.45 7.72 -9.10
C ALA A 217 9.34 7.21 -7.95
N VAL A 218 8.75 6.44 -7.01
CA VAL A 218 9.49 5.88 -5.85
C VAL A 218 10.57 4.89 -6.28
N PHE A 219 10.24 3.95 -7.17
CA PHE A 219 11.22 3.01 -7.73
C PHE A 219 12.21 3.72 -8.67
N GLY A 220 11.81 4.80 -9.35
CA GLY A 220 12.75 5.64 -10.08
C GLY A 220 13.84 6.24 -9.18
N ILE A 221 13.45 6.75 -8.00
CA ILE A 221 14.41 7.23 -6.98
C ILE A 221 15.27 6.07 -6.46
N GLY A 222 14.65 4.93 -6.15
CA GLY A 222 15.39 3.74 -5.70
C GLY A 222 16.44 3.27 -6.71
N TYR A 223 16.15 3.39 -8.01
CA TYR A 223 17.10 3.10 -9.08
C TYR A 223 18.31 4.03 -9.01
N THR A 224 18.09 5.35 -8.90
CA THR A 224 19.19 6.33 -8.86
C THR A 224 20.07 6.23 -7.61
N ILE A 225 19.56 5.63 -6.53
CA ILE A 225 20.34 5.33 -5.33
C ILE A 225 21.26 4.13 -5.56
N LEU A 226 20.82 3.13 -6.34
CA LEU A 226 21.51 1.86 -6.50
C LEU A 226 22.44 1.78 -7.73
N PHE A 227 22.15 2.55 -8.79
CA PHE A 227 22.79 2.46 -10.11
C PHE A 227 23.07 3.84 -10.71
#